data_AF-A0A2M7JWJ7-F1
#
_entry.id   AF-A0A2M7JWJ7-F1
#
_cell.length_a   1.000
_cell.length_b   1.000
_cell.length_c   1.000
_cell.angle_alpha   90.00
_cell.angle_beta   90.00
_cell.angle_gamma   90.00
#
_symmetry.space_group_name_H-M   'P 1'
#
loop_
_entity.id
_entity.type
_entity.pdbx_description
1 polymer ?
#
loop_
_entity_poly.entity_id
_entity_poly.type
_entity_poly.pdbx_seq_one_letter_code
_entity_poly.pdbx_strand_id
1 'polypeptide(L)'
;MKPKFRIKEHIVYYDPQRRRSWNEGGTWPHKNHYGFHEAVIAADFRLRGYEVIHDYSMTKTKPLRNVTNYFTKLVHGFVSRRATRFFTTELKEITGSDDGQPDLFVFHQDTPNDPKIRYPEYPENLLWFFVECKGPDEAIRETQRKFWRAIAERDNIDLGIKRLNLFRALPEGYKYEPKEYEF
;
A
#
# COMPACT_ATOMS: atom_id res chain seq x y z
N MET A 1 -5.57 17.77 21.20
CA MET A 1 -6.25 18.00 19.89
C MET A 1 -7.05 16.75 19.57
N LYS A 2 -8.15 16.86 18.80
CA LYS A 2 -8.81 15.65 18.26
C LYS A 2 -7.93 15.06 17.13
N PRO A 3 -8.00 13.75 16.88
CA PRO A 3 -7.39 13.14 15.68
C PRO A 3 -7.92 13.84 14.42
N LYS A 4 -7.04 14.05 13.44
CA LYS A 4 -7.44 14.56 12.12
C LYS A 4 -8.02 13.46 11.24
N PHE A 5 -7.51 12.24 11.38
CA PHE A 5 -7.98 11.06 10.65
C PHE A 5 -7.67 9.77 11.42
N ARG A 6 -8.24 8.67 10.94
CA ARG A 6 -8.00 7.32 11.47
C ARG A 6 -7.69 6.35 10.34
N ILE A 7 -6.85 5.36 10.62
CA ILE A 7 -6.59 4.22 9.74
C ILE A 7 -6.90 2.95 10.51
N LYS A 8 -7.81 2.14 9.96
CA LYS A 8 -8.13 0.81 10.47
C LYS A 8 -7.20 -0.22 9.84
N GLU A 9 -6.73 -1.17 10.63
CA GLU A 9 -5.95 -2.30 10.15
C GLU A 9 -6.86 -3.39 9.56
N HIS A 10 -6.49 -3.86 8.38
CA HIS A 10 -7.11 -5.00 7.69
C HIS A 10 -6.22 -6.24 7.86
N ILE A 11 -6.81 -7.42 7.98
CA ILE A 11 -6.06 -8.66 8.24
C ILE A 11 -6.15 -9.58 7.02
N VAL A 12 -4.99 -10.02 6.53
CA VAL A 12 -4.87 -11.13 5.57
C VAL A 12 -4.37 -12.35 6.33
N TYR A 13 -5.21 -13.38 6.45
CA TYR A 13 -4.77 -14.65 7.01
C TYR A 13 -4.10 -15.51 5.93
N TYR A 14 -3.00 -16.16 6.28
CA TYR A 14 -2.30 -17.10 5.41
C TYR A 14 -2.02 -18.43 6.12
N ASP A 15 -2.22 -19.55 5.44
CA ASP A 15 -1.74 -20.85 5.90
C ASP A 15 -0.21 -20.95 5.65
N PRO A 16 0.63 -21.05 6.69
CA PRO A 16 2.09 -21.15 6.53
C PRO A 16 2.55 -22.48 5.91
N GLN A 17 1.68 -23.50 5.80
CA GLN A 17 1.97 -24.78 5.16
C GLN A 17 1.62 -24.77 3.65
N ARG A 18 0.71 -23.90 3.21
CA ARG A 18 0.32 -23.80 1.79
C ARG A 18 1.34 -22.99 0.99
N ARG A 19 2.09 -23.70 0.16
CA ARG A 19 2.83 -23.13 -0.98
C ARG A 19 1.85 -22.87 -2.13
N ARG A 20 1.86 -21.68 -2.72
CA ARG A 20 1.08 -21.33 -3.92
C ARG A 20 2.00 -20.82 -5.05
N SER A 21 1.48 -20.74 -6.28
CA SER A 21 2.09 -20.08 -7.44
C SER A 21 2.26 -18.56 -7.29
N TRP A 22 3.25 -17.90 -7.90
CA TRP A 22 3.32 -16.42 -7.92
C TRP A 22 2.25 -15.82 -8.84
N ASN A 23 2.16 -16.38 -10.04
CA ASN A 23 1.12 -16.09 -11.02
C ASN A 23 -0.24 -16.76 -10.66
N GLU A 24 -0.35 -17.39 -9.49
CA GLU A 24 -1.53 -18.14 -9.02
C GLU A 24 -1.91 -17.78 -7.56
N GLY A 25 -1.41 -16.66 -7.02
CA GLY A 25 -1.73 -16.19 -5.66
C GLY A 25 -0.78 -16.66 -4.57
N GLY A 26 0.45 -16.19 -4.65
CA GLY A 26 1.59 -16.57 -3.84
C GLY A 26 2.81 -15.89 -4.46
N THR A 27 3.95 -16.55 -4.63
CA THR A 27 4.43 -17.70 -3.86
C THR A 27 4.94 -17.13 -2.56
N TRP A 28 4.52 -17.65 -1.40
CA TRP A 28 5.10 -17.16 -0.15
C TRP A 28 6.60 -17.49 -0.17
N PRO A 29 7.50 -16.50 -0.17
CA PRO A 29 8.90 -16.80 0.08
C PRO A 29 9.01 -17.43 1.48
N HIS A 30 10.14 -18.02 1.88
CA HIS A 30 10.21 -18.51 3.26
C HIS A 30 9.99 -17.34 4.23
N LYS A 31 9.36 -17.56 5.39
CA LYS A 31 9.08 -16.51 6.41
C LYS A 31 10.30 -15.68 6.86
N ASN A 32 11.51 -16.14 6.53
CA ASN A 32 12.79 -15.50 6.80
C ASN A 32 13.23 -14.53 5.68
N HIS A 33 12.48 -14.43 4.57
CA HIS A 33 12.75 -13.47 3.49
C HIS A 33 12.22 -12.09 3.86
N TYR A 34 13.04 -11.08 3.59
CA TYR A 34 12.59 -9.70 3.51
C TYR A 34 11.46 -9.57 2.48
N GLY A 35 10.40 -8.82 2.81
CA GLY A 35 9.21 -8.69 1.97
C GLY A 35 8.20 -9.86 2.02
N PHE A 36 8.32 -10.80 2.96
CA PHE A 36 7.36 -11.92 3.09
C PHE A 36 5.90 -11.45 3.31
N HIS A 37 5.67 -10.55 4.26
CA HIS A 37 4.32 -10.05 4.58
C HIS A 37 3.76 -9.19 3.43
N GLU A 38 4.61 -8.42 2.76
CA GLU A 38 4.28 -7.68 1.53
C GLU A 38 3.82 -8.64 0.43
N ALA A 39 4.53 -9.75 0.21
CA ALA A 39 4.15 -10.78 -0.74
C ALA A 39 2.79 -11.42 -0.40
N VAL A 40 2.52 -11.68 0.90
CA VAL A 40 1.20 -12.17 1.37
C VAL A 40 0.07 -11.24 0.94
N ILE A 41 0.21 -9.96 1.23
CA ILE A 41 -0.82 -8.94 0.96
C ILE A 41 -0.93 -8.67 -0.55
N ALA A 42 0.20 -8.61 -1.28
CA ALA A 42 0.22 -8.41 -2.73
C ALA A 42 -0.52 -9.53 -3.50
N ALA A 43 -0.35 -10.79 -3.11
CA ALA A 43 -1.07 -11.89 -3.73
C ALA A 43 -2.57 -11.89 -3.40
N ASP A 44 -2.94 -11.48 -2.18
CA ASP A 44 -4.34 -11.34 -1.75
C ASP A 44 -5.09 -10.27 -2.59
N PHE A 45 -4.40 -9.20 -3.01
CA PHE A 45 -4.89 -8.24 -4.00
C PHE A 45 -4.96 -8.82 -5.43
N ARG A 46 -3.89 -9.49 -5.89
CA ARG A 46 -3.83 -10.07 -7.25
C ARG A 46 -4.89 -11.14 -7.49
N LEU A 47 -5.17 -11.98 -6.49
CA LEU A 47 -6.24 -12.98 -6.53
C LEU A 47 -7.65 -12.37 -6.70
N ARG A 48 -7.79 -11.06 -6.45
CA ARG A 48 -9.03 -10.29 -6.61
C ARG A 48 -8.92 -9.25 -7.74
N GLY A 49 -8.07 -9.50 -8.74
CA GLY A 49 -8.01 -8.73 -9.98
C GLY A 49 -7.21 -7.42 -9.93
N TYR A 50 -6.56 -7.10 -8.81
CA TYR A 50 -5.74 -5.89 -8.71
C TYR A 50 -4.30 -6.11 -9.17
N GLU A 51 -3.76 -5.12 -9.84
CA GLU A 51 -2.33 -4.99 -10.09
C GLU A 51 -1.63 -4.45 -8.84
N VAL A 52 -0.43 -4.96 -8.59
CA VAL A 52 0.37 -4.61 -7.41
C VAL A 52 1.82 -4.36 -7.78
N ILE A 53 2.29 -3.17 -7.43
CA ILE A 53 3.68 -2.72 -7.55
C ILE A 53 4.34 -2.75 -6.17
N HIS A 54 5.45 -3.49 -6.08
CA HIS A 54 6.49 -3.34 -5.05
C HIS A 54 7.74 -2.71 -5.72
N ASP A 55 8.75 -2.32 -4.93
CA ASP A 55 10.01 -1.72 -5.43
C ASP A 55 9.86 -0.42 -6.25
N TYR A 56 9.08 0.55 -5.76
CA TYR A 56 8.95 1.89 -6.34
C TYR A 56 9.49 2.98 -5.40
N SER A 57 9.61 4.22 -5.88
CA SER A 57 9.88 5.38 -5.02
C SER A 57 9.17 6.65 -5.52
N MET A 58 8.40 7.30 -4.65
CA MET A 58 7.62 8.49 -5.00
C MET A 58 8.45 9.79 -5.00
N THR A 59 9.48 9.87 -4.15
CA THR A 59 10.23 11.10 -3.87
C THR A 59 11.57 11.20 -4.60
N LYS A 60 12.08 10.09 -5.16
CA LYS A 60 13.42 10.05 -5.77
C LYS A 60 13.40 10.49 -7.24
N THR A 61 14.10 11.58 -7.50
CA THR A 61 14.37 12.14 -8.85
C THR A 61 15.74 11.75 -9.42
N LYS A 62 16.59 11.07 -8.63
CA LYS A 62 17.91 10.57 -9.05
C LYS A 62 17.80 9.26 -9.84
N PRO A 63 18.84 8.83 -10.60
CA PRO A 63 18.84 7.54 -11.28
C PRO A 63 18.61 6.39 -10.30
N LEU A 64 17.48 5.70 -10.45
CA LEU A 64 17.15 4.47 -9.74
C LEU A 64 17.58 3.26 -10.57
N ARG A 65 17.55 2.06 -9.97
CA ARG A 65 17.59 0.80 -10.75
C ARG A 65 16.48 0.83 -11.80
N ASN A 66 16.72 0.27 -12.98
CA ASN A 66 15.78 0.37 -14.13
C ASN A 66 14.35 -0.09 -13.77
N VAL A 67 14.22 -1.15 -12.98
CA VAL A 67 12.93 -1.67 -12.48
C VAL A 67 12.20 -0.63 -11.61
N THR A 68 12.87 -0.09 -10.59
CA THR A 68 12.29 0.93 -9.70
C THR A 68 11.93 2.22 -10.46
N ASN A 69 12.76 2.63 -11.42
CA ASN A 69 12.45 3.79 -12.29
C ASN A 69 11.20 3.54 -13.15
N TYR A 70 11.05 2.34 -13.70
CA TYR A 70 9.86 1.94 -14.46
C TYR A 70 8.60 1.97 -13.59
N PHE A 71 8.65 1.37 -12.40
CA PHE A 71 7.52 1.36 -11.47
C PHE A 71 7.17 2.75 -10.92
N THR A 72 8.14 3.61 -10.59
CA THR A 72 7.89 5.02 -10.24
C THR A 72 7.16 5.76 -11.36
N LYS A 73 7.56 5.57 -12.62
CA LYS A 73 6.87 6.17 -13.77
C LYS A 73 5.44 5.65 -13.92
N LEU A 74 5.21 4.36 -13.67
CA LEU A 74 3.89 3.74 -13.73
C LEU A 74 2.95 4.33 -12.66
N VAL A 75 3.39 4.43 -11.40
CA VAL A 75 2.66 5.11 -10.31
C VAL A 75 2.29 6.55 -10.71
N HIS A 76 3.25 7.30 -11.25
CA HIS A 76 3.04 8.68 -11.73
C HIS A 76 2.12 8.81 -12.96
N GLY A 77 1.81 7.71 -13.64
CA GLY A 77 0.80 7.64 -14.70
C GLY A 77 -0.63 7.38 -14.19
N PHE A 78 -0.79 6.76 -13.02
CA PHE A 78 -2.09 6.48 -12.40
C PHE A 78 -2.61 7.62 -11.49
N VAL A 79 -1.70 8.32 -10.80
CA VAL A 79 -2.08 9.44 -9.91
C VAL A 79 -2.23 10.76 -10.68
N SER A 80 -3.02 11.70 -10.13
CA SER A 80 -3.24 13.00 -10.78
C SER A 80 -1.93 13.79 -10.96
N ARG A 81 -1.83 14.65 -11.99
CA ARG A 81 -0.66 15.54 -12.20
C ARG A 81 -0.35 16.42 -10.98
N ARG A 82 -1.35 16.73 -10.14
CA ARG A 82 -1.16 17.47 -8.88
C ARG A 82 -0.52 16.59 -7.82
N ALA A 83 -0.98 15.35 -7.65
CA ALA A 83 -0.36 14.35 -6.79
C ALA A 83 1.09 14.03 -7.22
N THR A 84 1.36 13.86 -8.52
CA THR A 84 2.72 13.67 -9.05
C THR A 84 3.65 14.82 -8.68
N ARG A 85 3.18 16.07 -8.80
CA ARG A 85 3.95 17.24 -8.37
C ARG A 85 4.22 17.20 -6.87
N PHE A 86 3.19 17.01 -6.06
CA PHE A 86 3.32 16.90 -4.61
C PHE A 86 4.36 15.84 -4.20
N PHE A 87 4.32 14.64 -4.78
CA PHE A 87 5.30 13.57 -4.48
C PHE A 87 6.73 13.92 -4.87
N THR A 88 6.92 14.58 -6.02
CA THR A 88 8.25 14.88 -6.56
C THR A 88 8.89 16.16 -6.01
N THR A 89 8.10 17.10 -5.46
CA THR A 89 8.62 18.37 -4.91
C THR A 89 8.32 18.56 -3.43
N GLU A 90 7.07 18.44 -2.98
CA GLU A 90 6.64 18.89 -1.64
C GLU A 90 6.78 17.81 -0.56
N LEU A 91 6.45 16.56 -0.90
CA LEU A 91 6.41 15.44 0.06
C LEU A 91 7.76 15.27 0.78
N LYS A 92 8.86 15.37 0.04
CA LYS A 92 10.22 15.22 0.58
C LYS A 92 10.60 16.33 1.57
N GLU A 93 10.12 17.55 1.35
CA GLU A 93 10.33 18.68 2.28
C GLU A 93 9.56 18.45 3.58
N ILE A 94 8.37 17.83 3.50
CA ILE A 94 7.51 17.52 4.65
C ILE A 94 8.05 16.33 5.47
N THR A 95 8.48 15.24 4.82
CA THR A 95 8.94 14.02 5.52
C THR A 95 10.40 14.10 5.97
N GLY A 96 11.21 14.95 5.34
CA GLY A 96 12.65 15.10 5.59
C GLY A 96 13.51 13.89 5.15
N SER A 97 12.88 12.81 4.69
CA SER A 97 13.55 11.61 4.18
C SER A 97 12.66 10.83 3.22
N ASP A 98 13.26 9.90 2.47
CA ASP A 98 12.52 8.94 1.62
C ASP A 98 12.02 7.72 2.43
N ASP A 99 12.16 7.70 3.77
CA ASP A 99 11.69 6.59 4.63
C ASP A 99 10.22 6.77 5.02
N GLY A 100 9.53 5.64 5.17
CA GLY A 100 8.11 5.60 5.54
C GLY A 100 7.13 5.71 4.38
N GLN A 101 7.58 5.67 3.12
CA GLN A 101 6.68 5.40 1.99
C GLN A 101 5.99 4.02 2.17
N PRO A 102 4.71 3.84 1.81
CA PRO A 102 4.02 2.56 1.88
C PRO A 102 4.67 1.50 0.98
N ASP A 103 4.61 0.24 1.39
CA ASP A 103 5.35 -0.84 0.74
C ASP A 103 4.81 -1.17 -0.66
N LEU A 104 3.48 -1.06 -0.85
CA LEU A 104 2.81 -1.40 -2.12
C LEU A 104 1.99 -0.23 -2.69
N PHE A 105 1.97 -0.12 -4.02
CA PHE A 105 0.95 0.61 -4.76
C PHE A 105 0.03 -0.38 -5.48
N VAL A 106 -1.27 -0.25 -5.26
CA VAL A 106 -2.30 -1.17 -5.75
C VAL A 106 -3.24 -0.40 -6.68
N PHE A 107 -3.55 -0.97 -7.84
CA PHE A 107 -4.44 -0.35 -8.82
C PHE A 107 -5.24 -1.38 -9.63
N HIS A 108 -6.28 -0.92 -10.31
CA HIS A 108 -7.09 -1.72 -11.23
C HIS A 108 -6.95 -1.17 -12.65
N GLN A 109 -6.80 -2.04 -13.65
CA GLN A 109 -6.63 -1.59 -15.05
C GLN A 109 -7.97 -1.29 -15.74
N ASP A 110 -9.06 -1.94 -15.35
CA ASP A 110 -10.35 -1.73 -16.02
C ASP A 110 -10.97 -0.36 -15.70
N THR A 111 -11.65 0.17 -16.71
CA THR A 111 -12.50 1.36 -16.59
C THR A 111 -13.65 1.13 -15.60
N PRO A 112 -14.23 2.18 -14.99
CA PRO A 112 -15.23 2.06 -13.91
C PRO A 112 -16.57 1.38 -14.27
N ASN A 113 -16.68 0.81 -15.47
CA ASN A 113 -17.88 0.20 -16.03
C ASN A 113 -17.88 -1.34 -16.06
N ASP A 114 -16.81 -2.05 -15.67
CA ASP A 114 -16.96 -3.49 -15.38
C ASP A 114 -17.49 -3.68 -13.94
N PRO A 115 -18.63 -4.38 -13.75
CA PRO A 115 -19.20 -4.63 -12.43
C PRO A 115 -18.67 -5.90 -11.74
N LYS A 116 -17.83 -6.71 -12.40
CA LYS A 116 -17.57 -8.10 -11.95
C LYS A 116 -16.50 -8.25 -10.86
N ILE A 117 -15.63 -7.26 -10.68
CA ILE A 117 -14.53 -7.34 -9.70
C ILE A 117 -14.49 -6.04 -8.90
N ARG A 118 -15.07 -6.09 -7.69
CA ARG A 118 -15.03 -5.02 -6.68
C ARG A 118 -14.99 -5.66 -5.31
N TYR A 119 -14.17 -5.13 -4.40
CA TYR A 119 -14.30 -5.42 -2.98
C TYR A 119 -15.56 -4.72 -2.43
N PRO A 120 -16.55 -5.44 -1.88
CA PRO A 120 -17.69 -4.80 -1.21
C PRO A 120 -17.30 -4.07 0.09
N GLU A 121 -16.15 -4.42 0.69
CA GLU A 121 -15.70 -3.92 1.99
C GLU A 121 -14.78 -2.68 1.95
N TYR A 122 -14.24 -2.30 0.78
CA TYR A 122 -13.50 -1.03 0.64
C TYR A 122 -14.43 0.10 0.21
N PRO A 123 -14.32 1.29 0.83
CA PRO A 123 -15.16 2.42 0.48
C PRO A 123 -14.87 2.90 -0.95
N GLU A 124 -15.88 2.76 -1.81
CA GLU A 124 -16.06 3.47 -3.08
C GLU A 124 -15.01 3.28 -4.18
N ASN A 125 -15.06 2.16 -4.90
CA ASN A 125 -14.57 2.03 -6.30
C ASN A 125 -13.16 2.60 -6.58
N LEU A 126 -12.24 2.54 -5.62
CA LEU A 126 -10.93 3.18 -5.74
C LEU A 126 -10.07 2.44 -6.76
N LEU A 127 -9.93 3.03 -7.94
CA LEU A 127 -9.10 2.51 -9.04
C LEU A 127 -7.61 2.40 -8.66
N TRP A 128 -7.17 3.08 -7.59
CA TRP A 128 -5.82 2.95 -7.03
C TRP A 128 -5.75 3.44 -5.57
N PHE A 129 -4.81 2.88 -4.80
CA PHE A 129 -4.48 3.26 -3.43
C PHE A 129 -3.10 2.71 -3.02
N PHE A 130 -2.56 3.23 -1.92
CA PHE A 130 -1.35 2.72 -1.28
C PHE A 130 -1.68 1.73 -0.15
N VAL A 131 -0.78 0.78 0.07
CA VAL A 131 -0.87 -0.21 1.14
C VAL A 131 0.45 -0.26 1.91
N GLU A 132 0.35 -0.07 3.23
CA GLU A 132 1.39 -0.49 4.17
C GLU A 132 1.14 -1.95 4.59
N CYS A 133 2.21 -2.73 4.64
CA CYS A 133 2.21 -4.13 5.07
C CYS A 133 2.84 -4.27 6.47
N LYS A 134 2.32 -5.19 7.26
CA LYS A 134 2.86 -5.56 8.58
C LYS A 134 2.85 -7.07 8.78
N GLY A 135 3.90 -7.58 9.40
CA GLY A 135 3.90 -8.90 10.05
C GLY A 135 3.19 -8.90 11.41
N PRO A 136 3.08 -10.06 12.08
CA PRO A 136 2.34 -10.20 13.34
C PRO A 136 2.71 -9.18 14.42
N ASP A 137 4.01 -9.02 14.69
CA ASP A 137 4.50 -8.20 15.80
C ASP A 137 5.06 -6.83 15.36
N GLU A 138 4.89 -6.46 14.08
CA GLU A 138 5.46 -5.24 13.53
C GLU A 138 4.65 -3.98 13.92
N ALA A 139 5.35 -2.97 14.45
CA ALA A 139 4.78 -1.67 14.80
C ALA A 139 4.83 -0.68 13.61
N ILE A 140 3.93 0.31 13.61
CA ILE A 140 3.98 1.43 12.67
C ILE A 140 5.09 2.40 13.10
N ARG A 141 6.07 2.63 12.21
CA ARG A 141 7.22 3.51 12.44
C ARG A 141 6.80 4.98 12.37
N GLU A 142 7.47 5.85 13.14
CA GLU A 142 7.17 7.30 13.15
C GLU A 142 7.34 7.95 11.76
N THR A 143 8.28 7.47 10.95
CA THR A 143 8.45 7.93 9.55
C THR A 143 7.22 7.62 8.69
N GLN A 144 6.59 6.45 8.88
CA GLN A 144 5.34 6.06 8.22
C GLN A 144 4.18 6.95 8.67
N ARG A 145 4.08 7.25 9.98
CA ARG A 145 3.06 8.18 10.51
C ARG A 145 3.14 9.58 9.86
N LYS A 146 4.36 10.10 9.70
CA LYS A 146 4.60 11.40 9.02
C LYS A 146 4.21 11.35 7.55
N PHE A 147 4.60 10.29 6.85
CA PHE A 147 4.27 10.07 5.45
C PHE A 147 2.75 10.01 5.23
N TRP A 148 2.05 9.25 6.07
CA TRP A 148 0.59 9.11 6.00
C TRP A 148 -0.11 10.43 6.28
N ARG A 149 0.32 11.21 7.28
CA ARG A 149 -0.23 12.56 7.51
C ARG A 149 -0.03 13.47 6.30
N ALA A 150 1.12 13.40 5.63
CA ALA A 150 1.39 14.18 4.43
C ALA A 150 0.44 13.84 3.25
N ILE A 151 0.00 12.58 3.11
CA ILE A 151 -0.97 12.15 2.09
C ILE A 151 -2.42 12.37 2.53
N ALA A 152 -2.76 12.07 3.79
CA ALA A 152 -4.12 12.13 4.31
C ALA A 152 -4.67 13.56 4.33
N GLU A 153 -3.82 14.56 4.60
CA GLU A 153 -4.20 15.98 4.59
C GLU A 153 -4.27 16.61 3.17
N ARG A 154 -4.47 15.81 2.11
CA ARG A 154 -4.35 16.26 0.70
C ARG A 154 -5.51 15.81 -0.21
N ASP A 155 -6.72 15.71 0.34
CA ASP A 155 -7.96 15.45 -0.43
C ASP A 155 -8.14 16.40 -1.64
N ASN A 156 -7.65 17.64 -1.53
CA ASN A 156 -7.75 18.69 -2.55
C ASN A 156 -6.93 18.44 -3.84
N ILE A 157 -6.08 17.40 -3.87
CA ILE A 157 -5.23 17.04 -5.02
C ILE A 157 -5.37 15.57 -5.46
N ASP A 158 -6.51 14.93 -5.13
CA ASP A 158 -6.81 13.51 -5.40
C ASP A 158 -5.97 12.50 -4.59
N LEU A 159 -5.32 13.00 -3.53
CA LEU A 159 -4.81 12.18 -2.43
C LEU A 159 -5.92 12.03 -1.36
N GLY A 160 -5.56 12.01 -0.08
CA GLY A 160 -6.51 11.87 1.02
C GLY A 160 -6.41 10.55 1.76
N ILE A 161 -7.09 10.48 2.90
CA ILE A 161 -7.08 9.32 3.80
C ILE A 161 -7.53 8.03 3.10
N LYS A 162 -8.51 8.12 2.19
CA LYS A 162 -9.03 7.01 1.39
C LYS A 162 -7.96 6.32 0.51
N ARG A 163 -6.85 7.00 0.22
CA ARG A 163 -5.74 6.44 -0.57
C ARG A 163 -4.73 5.66 0.28
N LEU A 164 -4.91 5.56 1.60
CA LEU A 164 -3.99 4.88 2.52
C LEU A 164 -4.71 3.72 3.20
N ASN A 165 -4.14 2.52 3.07
CA ASN A 165 -4.64 1.34 3.77
C ASN A 165 -3.49 0.66 4.52
N LEU A 166 -3.82 0.05 5.66
CA LEU A 166 -2.88 -0.71 6.49
C LEU A 166 -3.35 -2.16 6.56
N PHE A 167 -2.45 -3.08 6.20
CA PHE A 167 -2.71 -4.51 6.22
C PHE A 167 -1.70 -5.25 7.08
N ARG A 168 -2.18 -6.24 7.83
CA ARG A 168 -1.35 -7.18 8.58
C ARG A 168 -1.53 -8.59 8.04
N ALA A 169 -0.42 -9.21 7.64
CA ALA A 169 -0.37 -10.62 7.27
C ALA A 169 -0.19 -11.46 8.54
N LEU A 170 -1.15 -12.33 8.85
CA LEU A 170 -1.14 -13.20 10.03
C LEU A 170 -1.26 -14.67 9.64
N PRO A 171 -0.54 -15.60 10.30
CA PRO A 171 -0.78 -17.01 10.08
C PRO A 171 -2.18 -17.41 10.57
N GLU A 172 -2.83 -18.33 9.87
CA GLU A 172 -4.14 -18.87 10.28
C GLU A 172 -4.10 -19.37 11.75
N GLY A 173 -5.14 -19.02 12.52
CA GLY A 173 -5.23 -19.33 13.96
C GLY A 173 -4.48 -18.38 14.90
N TYR A 174 -3.72 -17.40 14.38
CA TYR A 174 -3.11 -16.36 15.22
C TYR A 174 -4.18 -15.45 15.82
N LYS A 175 -4.23 -15.34 17.15
CA LYS A 175 -5.19 -14.50 17.87
C LYS A 175 -4.72 -13.04 17.88
N TYR A 176 -5.44 -12.18 17.17
CA TYR A 176 -5.15 -10.76 17.08
C TYR A 176 -6.43 -9.96 16.85
N GLU A 177 -6.57 -8.82 17.53
CA GLU A 177 -7.66 -7.87 17.30
C GLU A 177 -7.18 -6.72 16.40
N PRO A 178 -7.83 -6.47 15.24
CA PRO A 178 -7.45 -5.40 14.33
C PRO A 178 -7.46 -4.04 15.02
N LYS A 179 -6.36 -3.28 14.90
CA LYS A 179 -6.20 -1.99 15.57
C LYS A 179 -6.74 -0.85 14.70
N GLU A 180 -7.26 0.18 15.36
CA GLU A 180 -7.52 1.49 14.76
C GLU A 180 -6.46 2.47 15.27
N TYR A 181 -5.85 3.21 14.35
CA TYR A 181 -4.77 4.14 14.63
C TYR A 181 -5.22 5.57 14.39
N GLU A 182 -5.11 6.41 15.41
CA GLU A 182 -5.43 7.84 15.37
C GLU A 182 -4.18 8.69 15.08
N PHE A 183 -4.34 9.76 14.30
CA PHE A 183 -3.25 10.63 13.80
C PHE A 183 -3.60 12.13 13.76
#